data_AF-A0A1G6SBY8-F1
#
_entry.id   AF-A0A1G6SBY8-F1
#
_cell.length_a   1.000
_cell.length_b   1.000
_cell.length_c   1.000
_cell.angle_alpha   90.00
_cell.angle_beta   90.00
_cell.angle_gamma   90.00
#
_symmetry.space_group_name_H-M   'P 1'
#
loop_
_entity.id
_entity.type
_entity.pdbx_description
1 polymer ?
#
loop_
_entity_poly.entity_id
_entity_poly.type
_entity_poly.pdbx_seq_one_letter_code
_entity_poly.pdbx_strand_id
1 'polypeptide(L)'
;MSSELSKALEVLRKKKWVDLTHTFGPESPHFSAFTPANFETLFSHDDGFFAQSFTFPGQYGTHLDAPIHFVRDTRYLEELELKELVLPLVVIDKSKEAAADHDYALSVEDILAFEEEHGKIEPTTFVALRTDWSKRWPNQEQMDNKDEQGNSHSPGW
;
A
#
# COMPACT_ATOMS: atom_id res chain seq x y z
N MET A 1 -36.59 -3.51 -14.17
CA MET A 1 -35.39 -4.00 -14.88
C MET A 1 -34.18 -3.69 -14.01
N SER A 2 -33.28 -4.65 -13.76
CA SER A 2 -32.04 -4.38 -13.01
C SER A 2 -31.12 -3.49 -13.85
N SER A 3 -30.62 -2.39 -13.27
CA SER A 3 -29.72 -1.46 -13.96
C SER A 3 -28.38 -2.14 -14.28
N GLU A 4 -27.62 -1.58 -15.22
CA GLU A 4 -26.28 -2.08 -15.52
C GLU A 4 -25.37 -2.05 -14.28
N LEU A 5 -25.51 -1.02 -13.44
CA LEU A 5 -24.80 -0.91 -12.17
C LEU A 5 -25.15 -2.05 -11.21
N SER A 6 -26.43 -2.39 -11.07
CA SER A 6 -26.85 -3.51 -10.21
C SER A 6 -26.29 -4.84 -10.69
N LYS A 7 -26.25 -5.07 -12.02
CA LYS A 7 -25.63 -6.27 -12.60
C LYS A 7 -24.13 -6.32 -12.33
N ALA A 8 -23.42 -5.18 -12.45
CA ALA A 8 -22.00 -5.11 -12.15
C ALA A 8 -21.71 -5.45 -10.67
N LEU A 9 -22.50 -4.92 -9.74
CA LEU A 9 -22.38 -5.23 -8.31
C LEU A 9 -22.63 -6.72 -8.01
N GLU A 10 -23.60 -7.35 -8.67
CA GLU A 10 -23.83 -8.79 -8.55
C GLU A 10 -22.65 -9.63 -9.04
N VAL A 11 -21.97 -9.19 -10.10
CA VAL A 11 -20.73 -9.85 -10.58
C VAL A 11 -19.62 -9.70 -9.54
N LEU A 12 -19.39 -8.50 -9.01
CA LEU A 12 -18.34 -8.23 -8.02
C LEU A 12 -18.52 -9.04 -6.74
N ARG A 13 -19.76 -9.15 -6.23
CA ARG A 13 -20.08 -9.95 -5.02
C ARG A 13 -19.78 -11.45 -5.16
N LYS A 14 -19.77 -11.97 -6.39
CA LYS A 14 -19.46 -13.39 -6.67
C LYS A 14 -17.96 -13.67 -6.80
N LYS A 15 -17.12 -12.63 -6.86
CA LYS A 15 -15.66 -12.79 -6.95
C LYS A 15 -15.03 -12.94 -5.57
N LYS A 16 -13.80 -13.43 -5.54
CA LYS A 16 -12.98 -13.41 -4.32
C LYS A 16 -12.57 -11.97 -4.04
N TRP A 17 -12.79 -11.51 -2.83
CA TRP A 17 -12.31 -10.22 -2.35
C TRP A 17 -10.99 -10.46 -1.62
N VAL A 18 -9.98 -9.68 -1.97
CA VAL A 18 -8.64 -9.77 -1.39
C VAL A 18 -8.38 -8.44 -0.72
N ASP A 19 -8.13 -8.48 0.59
CA ASP A 19 -7.69 -7.31 1.32
C ASP A 19 -6.18 -7.13 1.08
N LEU A 20 -5.80 -5.94 0.61
CA LEU A 20 -4.40 -5.53 0.36
C LEU A 20 -3.88 -4.61 1.47
N THR A 21 -4.62 -4.50 2.58
CA THR A 21 -4.34 -3.59 3.68
C THR A 21 -3.75 -4.34 4.86
N HIS A 22 -2.69 -3.80 5.45
CA HIS A 22 -2.21 -4.27 6.74
C HIS A 22 -3.10 -3.78 7.87
N THR A 23 -3.33 -4.62 8.88
CA THR A 23 -3.94 -4.16 10.15
C THR A 23 -3.10 -3.02 10.72
N PHE A 24 -3.76 -1.90 11.00
CA PHE A 24 -3.14 -0.67 11.48
C PHE A 24 -3.34 -0.49 13.00
N GLY A 25 -2.30 -0.02 13.69
CA GLY A 25 -2.33 0.33 15.10
C GLY A 25 -1.04 1.03 15.55
N PRO A 26 -0.93 1.37 16.86
CA PRO A 26 0.25 2.04 17.43
C PRO A 26 1.59 1.34 17.16
N GLU A 27 1.56 0.01 17.14
CA GLU A 27 2.74 -0.84 16.92
C GLU A 27 3.01 -1.14 15.43
N SER A 28 2.22 -0.55 14.52
CA SER A 28 2.43 -0.76 13.09
C SER A 28 3.79 -0.21 12.66
N PRO A 29 4.54 -0.96 11.84
CA PRO A 29 5.75 -0.45 11.22
C PRO A 29 5.54 0.90 10.51
N HIS A 30 6.48 1.81 10.70
CA HIS A 30 6.45 3.16 10.11
C HIS A 30 7.84 3.65 9.73
N PHE A 31 7.86 4.75 8.98
CA PHE A 31 9.10 5.44 8.66
C PHE A 31 9.77 5.96 9.92
N SER A 32 11.06 5.67 10.09
CA SER A 32 11.80 5.94 11.34
C SER A 32 11.86 7.41 11.79
N ALA A 33 11.58 8.37 10.90
CA ALA A 33 11.52 9.79 11.26
C ALA A 33 10.14 10.22 11.81
N PHE A 34 9.13 9.35 11.75
CA PHE A 34 7.79 9.62 12.24
C PHE A 34 7.64 9.24 13.71
N THR A 35 6.79 9.98 14.42
CA THR A 35 6.32 9.56 15.73
C THR A 35 5.38 8.37 15.57
N PRO A 36 5.45 7.35 16.45
CA PRO A 36 4.49 6.25 16.46
C PRO A 36 3.05 6.75 16.55
N ALA A 37 2.11 5.99 15.98
CA ALA A 37 0.70 6.31 16.08
C ALA A 37 0.22 6.24 17.54
N ASN A 38 -0.52 7.25 17.99
CA ASN A 38 -1.12 7.30 19.32
C ASN A 38 -2.63 7.12 19.25
N PHE A 39 -3.14 6.11 19.96
CA PHE A 39 -4.56 5.76 20.00
C PHE A 39 -5.04 5.91 21.45
N GLU A 40 -5.99 6.80 21.69
CA GLU A 40 -6.50 7.11 23.02
C GLU A 40 -7.99 6.79 23.08
N THR A 41 -8.40 5.94 24.02
CA THR A 41 -9.82 5.71 24.29
C THR A 41 -10.40 6.88 25.07
N LEU A 42 -11.31 7.62 24.44
CA LEU A 42 -11.96 8.80 25.02
C LEU A 42 -13.19 8.41 25.84
N PHE A 43 -13.96 7.45 25.34
CA PHE A 43 -15.17 6.92 25.97
C PHE A 43 -15.22 5.41 25.78
N SER A 44 -15.72 4.72 26.79
CA SER A 44 -15.92 3.27 26.81
C SER A 44 -17.41 2.93 26.87
N HIS A 45 -17.75 1.66 26.74
CA HIS A 45 -19.15 1.23 26.84
C HIS A 45 -19.78 1.54 28.22
N ASP A 46 -18.96 1.74 29.27
CA ASP A 46 -19.42 2.18 30.58
C ASP A 46 -19.99 3.61 30.53
N ASP A 47 -19.57 4.41 29.56
CA ASP A 47 -20.07 5.75 29.25
C ASP A 47 -21.27 5.71 28.28
N GLY A 48 -21.67 4.52 27.82
CA GLY A 48 -22.79 4.28 26.90
C GLY A 48 -22.41 4.23 25.41
N PHE A 49 -21.16 4.54 25.04
CA PHE A 49 -20.65 4.43 23.67
C PHE A 49 -19.12 4.37 23.65
N PHE A 50 -18.55 3.74 22.62
CA PHE A 50 -17.10 3.66 22.45
C PHE A 50 -16.61 4.72 21.47
N ALA A 51 -15.57 5.46 21.84
CA ALA A 51 -14.92 6.43 20.95
C ALA A 51 -13.43 6.55 21.27
N GLN A 52 -12.63 6.76 20.21
CA GLN A 52 -11.19 6.92 20.30
C GLN A 52 -10.71 8.16 19.55
N SER A 53 -9.59 8.73 20.02
CA SER A 53 -8.78 9.68 19.29
C SER A 53 -7.60 8.95 18.64
N PHE A 54 -7.25 9.37 17.42
CA PHE A 54 -6.11 8.83 16.68
C PHE A 54 -5.20 9.98 16.26
N THR A 55 -3.89 9.85 16.51
CA THR A 55 -2.88 10.82 16.06
C THR A 55 -1.73 10.08 15.41
N PHE A 56 -1.51 10.32 14.12
CA PHE A 56 -0.43 9.71 13.34
C PHE A 56 -0.13 10.54 12.08
N PRO A 57 1.09 10.49 11.52
CA PRO A 57 1.41 11.06 10.22
C PRO A 57 0.63 10.40 9.07
N GLY A 58 0.33 11.13 7.98
CA GLY A 58 -0.49 10.62 6.88
C GLY A 58 0.10 9.42 6.13
N GLN A 59 1.42 9.38 5.94
CA GLN A 59 2.15 8.30 5.24
C GLN A 59 2.50 7.14 6.20
N TYR A 60 1.48 6.46 6.74
CA TYR A 60 1.67 5.42 7.75
C TYR A 60 0.96 4.12 7.36
N GLY A 61 1.66 2.99 7.43
CA GLY A 61 1.11 1.68 7.08
C GLY A 61 0.78 1.61 5.58
N THR A 62 -0.33 0.94 5.22
CA THR A 62 -0.84 0.98 3.85
C THR A 62 -1.50 2.33 3.59
N HIS A 63 -0.89 3.16 2.74
CA HIS A 63 -1.32 4.54 2.50
C HIS A 63 -1.26 4.91 1.00
N LEU A 64 -1.66 6.14 0.68
CA LEU A 64 -1.55 6.72 -0.66
C LEU A 64 -0.68 7.96 -0.62
N ASP A 65 0.24 8.07 -1.58
CA ASP A 65 1.02 9.28 -1.82
C ASP A 65 0.40 10.12 -2.95
N ALA A 66 -0.02 11.33 -2.62
CA ALA A 66 -0.50 12.31 -3.59
C ALA A 66 0.68 13.02 -4.27
N PRO A 67 0.51 13.60 -5.49
CA PRO A 67 1.59 14.28 -6.22
C PRO A 67 2.37 15.32 -5.41
N ILE A 68 1.69 16.05 -4.52
CA ILE A 68 2.31 17.05 -3.65
C ILE A 68 3.44 16.50 -2.76
N HIS A 69 3.45 15.18 -2.52
CA HIS A 69 4.46 14.54 -1.67
C HIS A 69 5.90 14.80 -2.15
N PHE A 70 6.11 14.87 -3.48
CA PHE A 70 7.41 15.18 -4.07
C PHE A 70 7.41 16.38 -5.02
N VAL A 71 6.26 16.71 -5.62
CA VAL A 71 6.18 17.77 -6.63
C VAL A 71 5.44 18.98 -6.06
N ARG A 72 6.18 20.08 -5.85
CA ARG A 72 5.64 21.33 -5.30
C ARG A 72 4.47 21.86 -6.12
N ASP A 73 3.52 22.48 -5.43
CA ASP A 73 2.36 23.17 -6.02
C ASP A 73 1.51 22.25 -6.93
N THR A 74 1.44 20.96 -6.58
CA THR A 74 0.57 19.97 -7.24
C THR A 74 -0.50 19.45 -6.30
N ARG A 75 -1.29 18.49 -6.78
CA ARG A 75 -2.51 18.01 -6.11
C ARG A 75 -2.23 17.39 -4.74
N TYR A 76 -3.01 17.82 -3.76
CA TYR A 76 -3.19 17.16 -2.47
C TYR A 76 -4.13 15.96 -2.60
N LEU A 77 -4.25 15.18 -1.51
CA LEU A 77 -5.03 13.95 -1.48
C LEU A 77 -6.53 14.21 -1.75
N GLU A 78 -7.07 15.29 -1.18
CA GLU A 78 -8.46 15.73 -1.34
C GLU A 78 -8.79 16.24 -2.75
N GLU A 79 -7.78 16.47 -3.58
CA GLU A 79 -7.94 16.92 -4.97
C GLU A 79 -7.95 15.75 -5.98
N LEU A 80 -7.77 14.50 -5.51
CA LEU A 80 -7.90 13.31 -6.35
C LEU A 80 -9.38 12.94 -6.56
N GLU A 81 -9.78 12.67 -7.80
CA GLU A 81 -11.14 12.23 -8.10
C GLU A 81 -11.34 10.75 -7.76
N LEU A 82 -12.53 10.38 -7.26
CA LEU A 82 -12.85 8.97 -6.91
C LEU A 82 -12.69 7.99 -8.07
N LYS A 83 -12.83 8.46 -9.32
CA LYS A 83 -12.63 7.63 -10.52
C LYS A 83 -11.16 7.29 -10.75
N GLU A 84 -10.23 8.13 -10.29
CA GLU A 84 -8.79 7.85 -10.34
C GLU A 84 -8.40 6.72 -9.39
N LEU A 85 -9.24 6.40 -8.40
CA LEU A 85 -8.99 5.36 -7.38
C LEU A 85 -9.52 3.97 -7.79
N VAL A 86 -10.14 3.85 -8.97
CA VAL A 86 -10.66 2.58 -9.50
C VAL A 86 -9.90 2.23 -10.77
N LEU A 87 -8.87 1.42 -10.62
CA LEU A 87 -7.91 1.09 -11.68
C LEU A 87 -7.81 -0.43 -11.84
N PRO A 88 -7.52 -0.93 -13.06
CA PRO A 88 -6.94 -2.26 -13.21
C PRO A 88 -5.67 -2.40 -12.38
N LEU A 89 -5.42 -3.59 -11.85
CA LEU A 89 -4.20 -3.92 -11.12
C LEU A 89 -3.36 -4.89 -11.95
N VAL A 90 -2.11 -4.52 -12.22
CA VAL A 90 -1.06 -5.42 -12.71
C VAL A 90 -0.08 -5.69 -11.58
N VAL A 91 0.34 -6.94 -11.43
CA VAL A 91 1.30 -7.34 -10.40
C VAL A 91 2.54 -7.91 -11.07
N ILE A 92 3.67 -7.23 -10.92
CA ILE A 92 4.98 -7.75 -11.35
C ILE A 92 5.58 -8.47 -10.15
N ASP A 93 5.71 -9.79 -10.25
CA ASP A 93 6.22 -10.63 -9.16
C ASP A 93 7.74 -10.77 -9.25
N LYS A 94 8.42 -10.19 -8.26
CA LYS A 94 9.86 -10.28 -8.04
C LYS A 94 10.18 -10.79 -6.64
N SER A 95 9.27 -11.57 -6.05
CA SER A 95 9.43 -12.10 -4.69
C SER A 95 10.62 -13.06 -4.56
N LYS A 96 11.01 -13.75 -5.63
CA LYS A 96 12.20 -14.63 -5.61
C LYS A 96 13.49 -13.82 -5.65
N GLU A 97 13.55 -12.82 -6.52
CA GLU A 97 14.67 -11.91 -6.67
C GLU A 97 14.87 -11.10 -5.39
N ALA A 98 13.80 -10.50 -4.86
CA ALA A 98 13.80 -9.78 -3.60
C ALA A 98 14.19 -10.64 -2.37
N ALA A 99 13.93 -11.95 -2.41
CA ALA A 99 14.35 -12.87 -1.34
C ALA A 99 15.84 -13.26 -1.45
N ALA A 100 16.41 -13.21 -2.65
CA ALA A 100 17.84 -13.48 -2.89
C ALA A 100 18.69 -12.23 -2.66
N ASP A 101 18.14 -11.05 -2.97
CA ASP A 101 18.77 -9.75 -2.84
C ASP A 101 17.78 -8.74 -2.25
N HIS A 102 18.01 -8.33 -1.01
CA HIS A 102 17.17 -7.35 -0.32
C HIS A 102 17.30 -5.94 -0.92
N ASP A 103 18.31 -5.68 -1.75
CA ASP A 103 18.51 -4.42 -2.47
C ASP A 103 17.98 -4.46 -3.91
N TYR A 104 17.25 -5.52 -4.28
CA TYR A 104 16.72 -5.67 -5.63
C TYR A 104 15.85 -4.48 -6.04
N ALA A 105 16.27 -3.79 -7.10
CA ALA A 105 15.52 -2.73 -7.75
C ALA A 105 14.96 -3.24 -9.07
N LEU A 106 13.66 -3.06 -9.27
CA LEU A 106 13.00 -3.41 -10.52
C LEU A 106 13.58 -2.60 -11.67
N SER A 107 14.04 -3.26 -12.74
CA SER A 107 14.60 -2.58 -13.91
C SER A 107 13.57 -2.30 -15.00
N VAL A 108 13.93 -1.43 -15.95
CA VAL A 108 13.14 -1.22 -17.18
C VAL A 108 13.07 -2.51 -17.99
N GLU A 109 14.15 -3.29 -18.02
CA GLU A 109 14.23 -4.58 -18.69
C GLU A 109 13.26 -5.59 -18.09
N ASP A 110 13.06 -5.59 -16.76
CA ASP A 110 12.06 -6.43 -16.10
C ASP A 110 10.64 -6.08 -16.54
N ILE A 111 10.34 -4.79 -16.71
CA ILE A 111 9.03 -4.32 -17.19
C ILE A 111 8.83 -4.74 -18.65
N LEU A 112 9.83 -4.55 -19.51
CA LEU A 112 9.76 -4.94 -20.92
C LEU A 112 9.59 -6.46 -21.07
N ALA A 113 10.30 -7.26 -20.27
CA ALA A 113 10.14 -8.71 -20.26
C ALA A 113 8.74 -9.13 -19.77
N PHE A 114 8.22 -8.47 -18.73
CA PHE A 114 6.85 -8.68 -18.27
C PHE A 114 5.84 -8.37 -19.38
N GLU A 115 6.00 -7.26 -20.11
CA GLU A 115 5.13 -6.87 -21.22
C GLU A 115 5.23 -7.82 -22.42
N GLU A 116 6.41 -8.40 -22.69
CA GLU A 116 6.60 -9.42 -23.73
C GLU A 116 5.82 -10.71 -23.40
N GLU A 117 5.80 -11.12 -22.12
CA GLU A 117 5.10 -12.34 -21.68
C GLU A 117 3.60 -12.14 -21.52
N HIS A 118 3.17 -11.04 -20.90
CA HIS A 118 1.79 -10.83 -20.45
C HIS A 118 1.01 -9.82 -21.31
N GLY A 119 1.67 -9.17 -22.25
CA GLY A 119 1.13 -8.07 -23.03
C GLY A 119 1.44 -6.70 -22.41
N LYS A 120 1.35 -5.67 -23.25
CA LYS A 120 1.64 -4.28 -22.87
C LYS A 120 0.74 -3.84 -21.70
N ILE A 121 1.33 -3.13 -20.73
CA ILE A 121 0.60 -2.50 -19.63
C ILE A 121 -0.18 -1.32 -20.21
N GLU A 122 -1.51 -1.38 -20.11
CA GLU A 122 -2.38 -0.33 -20.61
C GLU A 122 -2.29 0.94 -19.76
N PRO A 123 -2.45 2.14 -20.36
CA PRO A 123 -2.57 3.39 -19.61
C PRO A 123 -3.63 3.30 -18.51
N THR A 124 -3.47 4.07 -17.44
CA THR A 124 -4.39 4.08 -16.28
C THR A 124 -4.50 2.74 -15.53
N THR A 125 -3.41 1.97 -15.51
CA THR A 125 -3.26 0.74 -14.71
C THR A 125 -2.42 1.02 -13.48
N PHE A 126 -2.85 0.53 -12.32
CA PHE A 126 -2.00 0.49 -11.12
C PHE A 126 -1.06 -0.70 -11.23
N VAL A 127 0.25 -0.45 -11.19
CA VAL A 127 1.27 -1.50 -11.25
C VAL A 127 1.84 -1.69 -9.86
N ALA A 128 1.65 -2.87 -9.28
CA ALA A 128 2.22 -3.25 -7.99
C ALA A 128 3.45 -4.14 -8.19
N LEU A 129 4.54 -3.79 -7.53
CA LEU A 129 5.70 -4.67 -7.39
C LEU A 129 5.48 -5.62 -6.20
N ARG A 130 5.33 -6.91 -6.48
CA ARG A 130 5.22 -7.94 -5.44
C ARG A 130 6.62 -8.45 -5.09
N THR A 131 7.04 -8.19 -3.86
CA THR A 131 8.32 -8.66 -3.30
C THR A 131 8.14 -9.63 -2.11
N ASP A 132 6.89 -9.87 -1.71
CA ASP A 132 6.53 -10.57 -0.47
C ASP A 132 7.12 -9.93 0.82
N TRP A 133 7.59 -8.67 0.75
CA TRP A 133 8.13 -7.94 1.92
C TRP A 133 7.11 -7.81 3.06
N SER A 134 5.82 -7.78 2.72
CA SER A 134 4.68 -7.78 3.64
C SER A 134 4.69 -8.93 4.65
N LYS A 135 5.41 -10.03 4.39
CA LYS A 135 5.59 -11.14 5.35
C LYS A 135 6.40 -10.78 6.60
N ARG A 136 7.13 -9.65 6.58
CA ARG A 136 7.87 -9.10 7.73
C ARG A 136 6.98 -8.28 8.67
N TRP A 137 5.79 -7.90 8.22
CA TRP A 137 4.81 -7.19 9.05
C TRP A 137 4.24 -8.08 10.17
N PRO A 138 3.99 -7.57 11.39
CA PRO A 138 4.14 -6.18 11.85
C PRO A 138 5.48 -5.90 12.55
N ASN A 139 6.53 -6.66 12.29
CA ASN A 139 7.81 -6.47 13.00
C ASN A 139 8.59 -5.29 12.39
N GLN A 140 8.72 -4.18 13.14
CA GLN A 140 9.43 -2.97 12.69
C GLN A 140 10.89 -3.26 12.30
N GLU A 141 11.63 -4.01 13.12
CA GLU A 141 13.04 -4.32 12.86
C GLU A 141 13.22 -5.13 11.57
N GLN A 142 12.37 -6.13 11.34
CA GLN A 142 12.39 -6.92 10.11
C GLN A 142 11.94 -6.10 8.90
N MET A 143 10.98 -5.19 9.04
CA MET A 143 10.53 -4.30 7.96
C MET A 143 11.63 -3.29 7.58
N ASP A 144 12.30 -2.70 8.57
CA ASP A 144 13.41 -1.76 8.40
C ASP A 144 14.64 -2.44 7.78
N ASN A 145 14.89 -3.71 8.13
CA ASN A 145 15.95 -4.57 7.62
C ASN A 145 17.31 -3.84 7.53
N LYS A 146 17.72 -3.25 8.66
CA LYS A 146 18.92 -2.42 8.74
C LYS A 146 20.21 -3.26 8.80
N ASP A 147 21.26 -2.79 8.13
CA ASP A 147 22.63 -3.31 8.29
C ASP A 147 23.29 -2.84 9.60
N GLU A 148 24.53 -3.27 9.84
CA GLU A 148 25.33 -2.85 10.99
C GLU A 148 25.65 -1.34 11.01
N GLN A 149 25.53 -0.66 9.87
CA GLN A 149 25.72 0.78 9.73
C GLN A 149 24.41 1.57 9.94
N GLY A 150 23.27 0.88 10.08
CA GLY A 150 21.94 1.46 10.28
C GLY A 150 21.21 1.80 8.98
N ASN A 151 21.72 1.40 7.81
CA ASN A 151 21.07 1.61 6.51
C ASN A 151 20.00 0.56 6.29
N SER A 152 18.80 0.98 5.86
CA SER A 152 17.73 0.06 5.49
C SER A 152 17.96 -0.56 4.13
N HIS A 153 17.80 -1.88 4.05
CA HIS A 153 17.86 -2.65 2.80
C HIS A 153 16.47 -3.18 2.47
N SER A 154 15.82 -2.65 1.45
CA SER A 154 14.50 -3.09 1.02
C SER A 154 14.38 -2.98 -0.50
N PRO A 155 13.74 -3.96 -1.16
CA PRO A 155 13.58 -3.96 -2.60
C PRO A 155 12.63 -2.84 -3.03
N GLY A 156 12.80 -2.34 -4.25
CA GLY A 156 12.08 -1.15 -4.71
C GLY A 156 11.97 -1.01 -6.22
N TRP A 157 11.50 0.17 -6.62
CA TRP A 157 11.49 0.66 -8.00
C TRP A 157 12.81 1.34 -8.35
#